data_AF-A0A3B3SJB7-F1
#
_entry.id   AF-A0A3B3SJB7-F1
#
_cell.length_a   1.000
_cell.length_b   1.000
_cell.length_c   1.000
_cell.angle_alpha   90.00
_cell.angle_beta   90.00
_cell.angle_gamma   90.00
#
_symmetry.space_group_name_H-M   'P 1'
#
loop_
_entity.id
_entity.type
_entity.pdbx_description
1 polymer ?
#
loop_
_entity_poly.entity_id
_entity_poly.type
_entity_poly.pdbx_seq_one_letter_code
_entity_poly.pdbx_strand_id
1 'polypeptide(L)'
;MKLLFGSLCVCLALAMSLGAPTAAKLGHCDGIEFDAVAPDEKGIIHFFKDDQVWKGFKGASELVNGTFHELDDHHRLDHVDAAFRMHHQDQSKDHDHIFIFMGDKVFSYYNHSLEKGYPKEIREVFPGIPSHLDAAVECPKSECSDDSVIFFKVYEMK
;
A
#
# COMPACT_ATOMS: atom_id res chain seq x y z
N MET A 1 3.20 -78.29 15.25
CA MET A 1 3.96 -77.21 15.92
C MET A 1 3.22 -75.91 15.63
N LYS A 2 2.79 -75.05 16.58
CA LYS A 2 3.51 -74.33 17.66
C LYS A 2 4.60 -73.35 17.16
N LEU A 3 4.29 -72.05 17.33
CA LEU A 3 5.16 -70.88 17.62
C LEU A 3 6.19 -70.47 16.54
N LEU A 4 6.65 -69.22 16.38
CA LEU A 4 6.24 -67.82 16.72
C LEU A 4 7.03 -66.90 15.73
N PHE A 5 6.98 -65.56 15.65
CA PHE A 5 6.43 -64.47 16.50
C PHE A 5 5.74 -63.40 15.59
N GLY A 6 5.87 -62.08 15.84
CA GLY A 6 5.40 -61.00 14.95
C GLY A 6 6.48 -59.98 14.58
N SER A 7 6.18 -59.10 13.61
CA SER A 7 6.88 -57.82 13.44
C SER A 7 5.87 -56.74 13.05
N LEU A 8 5.80 -55.69 13.87
CA LEU A 8 4.98 -54.51 13.65
C LEU A 8 5.78 -53.53 12.82
N CYS A 9 5.34 -53.21 11.59
CA CYS A 9 5.90 -52.07 10.86
C CYS A 9 4.81 -51.29 10.16
N VAL A 10 4.32 -50.29 10.90
CA VAL A 10 3.45 -49.23 10.38
C VAL A 10 4.31 -48.30 9.53
N CYS A 11 4.35 -48.51 8.22
CA CYS A 11 4.77 -47.47 7.28
C CYS A 11 3.54 -46.65 6.90
N LEU A 12 3.15 -45.77 7.83
CA LEU A 12 2.17 -44.71 7.58
C LEU A 12 2.64 -43.89 6.38
N ALA A 13 1.71 -43.51 5.50
CA ALA A 13 2.05 -42.84 4.25
C ALA A 13 2.87 -41.57 4.50
N LEU A 14 4.09 -41.51 3.95
CA LEU A 14 4.88 -40.28 3.87
C LEU A 14 4.32 -39.40 2.74
N ALA A 15 3.07 -38.96 2.90
CA ALA A 15 2.47 -37.95 2.04
C ALA A 15 3.28 -36.66 2.19
N MET A 16 3.75 -36.11 1.07
CA MET A 16 4.63 -34.96 1.05
C MET A 16 3.95 -33.74 1.67
N SER A 17 4.31 -33.40 2.91
CA SER A 17 4.14 -32.05 3.44
C SER A 17 5.19 -31.13 2.81
N LEU A 18 5.08 -30.90 1.50
CA LEU A 18 5.57 -29.67 0.90
C LEU A 18 4.71 -28.56 1.48
N GLY A 19 5.12 -28.05 2.65
CA GLY A 19 4.60 -26.78 3.15
C GLY A 19 4.80 -25.76 2.04
N ALA A 20 3.73 -25.05 1.69
CA ALA A 20 3.85 -23.95 0.74
C ALA A 20 4.99 -23.02 1.22
N PRO A 21 5.86 -22.54 0.31
CA PRO A 21 6.89 -21.61 0.71
C PRO A 21 6.21 -20.42 1.37
N THR A 22 6.43 -20.26 2.68
CA THR A 22 6.00 -19.06 3.40
C THR A 22 6.70 -17.91 2.71
N ALA A 23 5.93 -17.02 2.06
CA ALA A 23 6.46 -15.82 1.44
C ALA A 23 7.44 -15.16 2.41
N ALA A 24 8.68 -14.97 1.97
CA ALA A 24 9.72 -14.45 2.86
C ALA A 24 9.24 -13.07 3.34
N LYS A 25 9.14 -12.91 4.66
CA LYS A 25 8.61 -11.70 5.28
C LYS A 25 9.62 -10.56 5.07
N LEU A 26 9.43 -9.84 3.98
CA LEU A 26 10.34 -8.81 3.50
C LEU A 26 10.42 -7.67 4.54
N GLY A 27 11.61 -7.46 5.09
CA GLY A 27 11.88 -6.46 6.11
C GLY A 27 12.30 -5.15 5.49
N HIS A 28 11.92 -4.02 6.11
CA HIS A 28 12.31 -2.66 5.71
C HIS A 28 13.80 -2.48 5.34
N CYS A 29 14.70 -3.27 5.96
CA CYS A 29 16.14 -3.18 5.78
C CYS A 29 16.70 -4.06 4.65
N ASP A 30 15.87 -4.83 3.95
CA ASP A 30 16.29 -5.80 2.91
C ASP A 30 16.54 -5.14 1.54
N GLY A 31 16.66 -3.81 1.50
CA GLY A 31 16.84 -3.03 0.27
C GLY A 31 15.55 -2.83 -0.53
N ILE A 32 14.40 -2.76 0.15
CA ILE A 32 13.09 -2.54 -0.50
C ILE A 32 13.04 -1.15 -1.14
N GLU A 33 12.69 -1.10 -2.42
CA GLU A 33 12.24 0.09 -3.12
C GLU A 33 10.71 0.17 -3.01
N PHE A 34 10.21 1.10 -2.19
CA PHE A 34 8.77 1.34 -1.99
C PHE A 34 8.19 2.13 -3.17
N ASP A 35 6.95 1.82 -3.52
CA ASP A 35 6.25 2.46 -4.63
C ASP A 35 5.69 3.84 -4.20
N ALA A 36 5.22 3.94 -2.95
CA ALA A 36 4.76 5.20 -2.36
C ALA A 36 4.98 5.26 -0.84
N VAL A 37 4.97 6.49 -0.30
CA VAL A 37 5.10 6.75 1.15
C VAL A 37 4.20 7.94 1.55
N ALA A 38 3.36 7.79 2.58
CA ALA A 38 2.55 8.90 3.12
C ALA A 38 2.25 8.74 4.62
N PRO A 39 2.19 9.83 5.41
CA PRO A 39 1.62 9.80 6.76
C PRO A 39 0.09 9.62 6.73
N ASP A 40 -0.48 9.06 7.80
CA ASP A 40 -1.93 9.15 8.08
C ASP A 40 -2.29 10.39 8.93
N GLU A 41 -3.57 10.56 9.28
CA GLU A 41 -4.04 11.66 10.15
C GLU A 41 -3.44 11.61 11.57
N LYS A 42 -2.82 10.50 11.97
CA LYS A 42 -2.11 10.32 13.25
C LYS A 42 -0.59 10.50 13.11
N GLY A 43 -0.09 10.81 11.92
CA GLY A 43 1.34 10.94 11.61
C GLY A 43 2.09 9.60 11.49
N ILE A 44 1.38 8.47 11.40
CA ILE A 44 1.98 7.15 11.16
C ILE A 44 2.33 7.06 9.68
N ILE A 45 3.62 6.95 9.38
CA ILE A 45 4.12 6.78 8.00
C ILE A 45 3.72 5.39 7.49
N HIS A 46 3.02 5.35 6.37
CA HIS A 46 2.72 4.13 5.62
C HIS A 46 3.68 4.04 4.44
N PHE A 47 4.35 2.89 4.31
CA PHE A 47 5.20 2.55 3.17
C PHE A 47 4.48 1.49 2.34
N PHE A 48 4.31 1.72 1.04
CA PHE A 48 3.56 0.84 0.14
C PHE A 48 4.54 0.09 -0.77
N LYS A 49 4.33 -1.23 -0.94
CA LYS A 49 5.01 -2.02 -1.96
C LYS A 49 4.11 -3.16 -2.45
N ASP A 50 3.85 -3.20 -3.76
CA ASP A 50 3.00 -4.21 -4.40
C ASP A 50 1.62 -4.28 -3.67
N ASP A 51 1.23 -5.46 -3.18
CA ASP A 51 0.00 -5.71 -2.40
C ASP A 51 0.14 -5.43 -0.89
N GLN A 52 1.30 -4.94 -0.43
CA GLN A 52 1.67 -4.80 0.98
C GLN A 52 1.86 -3.36 1.46
N VAL A 53 1.62 -3.17 2.75
CA VAL A 53 1.87 -1.92 3.46
C VAL A 53 2.59 -2.18 4.79
N TRP A 54 3.52 -1.29 5.17
CA TRP A 54 4.18 -1.30 6.47
C TRP A 54 3.79 -0.05 7.26
N LYS A 55 3.35 -0.24 8.51
CA LYS A 55 2.95 0.85 9.43
C LYS A 55 4.11 1.31 10.30
N GLY A 56 4.68 2.46 9.96
CA GLY A 56 5.84 3.06 10.59
C GLY A 56 7.12 2.23 10.43
N PHE A 57 8.26 2.82 10.80
CA PHE A 57 9.62 2.26 10.60
C PHE A 57 9.91 0.90 11.27
N LYS A 58 8.95 0.33 12.01
CA LYS A 58 9.08 -0.94 12.74
C LYS A 58 7.88 -1.88 12.53
N GLY A 59 6.92 -1.50 11.70
CA GLY A 59 5.78 -2.35 11.36
C GLY A 59 6.24 -3.65 10.69
N ALA A 60 5.44 -4.70 10.86
CA ALA A 60 5.44 -5.80 9.91
C ALA A 60 4.73 -5.35 8.63
N SER A 61 5.01 -6.02 7.50
CA SER A 61 4.09 -5.94 6.36
C SER A 61 2.75 -6.59 6.68
N GLU A 62 1.70 -6.05 6.11
CA GLU A 62 0.39 -6.65 5.98
C GLU A 62 -0.21 -6.30 4.62
N LEU A 63 -1.25 -7.02 4.18
CA LEU A 63 -1.93 -6.70 2.91
C LEU A 63 -2.54 -5.30 2.98
N VAL A 64 -2.45 -4.54 1.88
CA VAL A 64 -2.90 -3.15 1.82
C VAL A 64 -4.40 -3.02 2.15
N ASN A 65 -5.22 -3.96 1.68
CA ASN A 65 -6.65 -4.07 2.00
C ASN A 65 -6.96 -4.34 3.49
N GLY A 66 -5.97 -4.71 4.31
CA GLY A 66 -6.09 -4.78 5.77
C GLY A 66 -5.97 -3.42 6.48
N THR A 67 -5.54 -2.38 5.76
CA THR A 67 -5.39 -1.00 6.26
C THR A 67 -6.26 -0.01 5.50
N PHE A 68 -6.26 -0.13 4.17
CA PHE A 68 -7.00 0.68 3.23
C PHE A 68 -8.05 -0.23 2.58
N HIS A 69 -9.16 -0.45 3.29
CA HIS A 69 -10.24 -1.27 2.76
C HIS A 69 -10.70 -0.76 1.38
N GLU A 70 -11.09 -1.68 0.49
CA GLU A 70 -11.57 -1.40 -0.87
C GLU A 70 -10.52 -0.86 -1.88
N LEU A 71 -9.25 -0.72 -1.49
CA LEU A 71 -8.20 -0.18 -2.37
C LEU A 71 -7.87 -1.12 -3.55
N ASP A 72 -7.58 -2.40 -3.26
CA ASP A 72 -7.27 -3.44 -4.25
C ASP A 72 -8.49 -4.32 -4.62
N ASP A 73 -9.72 -3.92 -4.27
CA ASP A 73 -10.92 -4.62 -4.75
C ASP A 73 -11.08 -4.52 -6.29
N HIS A 74 -10.30 -3.62 -6.91
CA HIS A 74 -10.18 -3.44 -8.34
C HIS A 74 -8.85 -4.02 -8.86
N HIS A 75 -8.71 -5.36 -8.84
CA HIS A 75 -7.55 -6.19 -9.27
C HIS A 75 -7.03 -5.95 -10.72
N ARG A 76 -6.73 -4.71 -11.06
CA ARG A 76 -6.31 -4.17 -12.37
C ARG A 76 -5.28 -3.04 -12.21
N LEU A 77 -4.95 -2.71 -10.96
CA LEU A 77 -4.07 -1.61 -10.57
C LEU A 77 -3.02 -2.25 -9.64
N ASP A 78 -1.88 -2.63 -10.23
CA ASP A 78 -0.98 -3.63 -9.63
C ASP A 78 -0.20 -3.13 -8.39
N HIS A 79 -0.15 -1.81 -8.15
CA HIS A 79 0.52 -1.17 -7.01
C HIS A 79 0.01 0.26 -6.80
N VAL A 80 0.50 0.93 -5.74
CA VAL A 80 0.27 2.35 -5.48
C VAL A 80 1.31 3.20 -6.21
N ASP A 81 0.88 4.03 -7.16
CA ASP A 81 1.72 4.92 -7.96
C ASP A 81 2.32 6.07 -7.12
N ALA A 82 1.49 6.66 -6.25
CA ALA A 82 1.87 7.78 -5.39
C ALA A 82 0.89 7.89 -4.22
N ALA A 83 1.32 8.50 -3.11
CA ALA A 83 0.44 8.85 -2.01
C ALA A 83 0.92 10.14 -1.33
N PHE A 84 -0.01 10.94 -0.82
CA PHE A 84 0.29 12.05 0.08
C PHE A 84 -0.87 12.30 1.05
N ARG A 85 -0.62 13.04 2.13
CA ARG A 85 -1.65 13.50 3.07
C ARG A 85 -1.86 15.00 2.90
N MET A 86 -3.08 15.50 3.02
CA MET A 86 -3.43 16.91 2.79
C MET A 86 -3.57 17.71 4.10
N HIS A 87 -2.52 18.36 4.59
CA HIS A 87 -2.54 19.09 5.87
C HIS A 87 -2.81 20.60 5.76
N HIS A 88 -3.91 20.98 5.10
CA HIS A 88 -4.28 22.39 4.93
C HIS A 88 -5.16 22.86 6.10
N GLN A 89 -4.57 23.41 7.17
CA GLN A 89 -5.28 23.73 8.43
C GLN A 89 -6.37 24.80 8.29
N ASP A 90 -6.09 25.87 7.54
CA ASP A 90 -6.99 27.04 7.49
C ASP A 90 -8.22 26.82 6.59
N GLN A 91 -8.10 25.96 5.56
CA GLN A 91 -9.16 25.67 4.60
C GLN A 91 -8.99 24.29 3.94
N SER A 92 -9.78 23.29 4.34
CA SER A 92 -10.34 22.30 3.40
C SER A 92 -11.41 21.42 4.07
N LYS A 93 -12.25 20.81 3.23
CA LYS A 93 -13.11 19.67 3.59
C LYS A 93 -12.33 18.34 3.67
N ASP A 94 -11.10 18.34 3.16
CA ASP A 94 -10.24 17.17 2.95
C ASP A 94 -8.99 17.23 3.88
N HIS A 95 -9.07 17.94 5.01
CA HIS A 95 -7.95 18.12 5.93
C HIS A 95 -7.56 16.79 6.58
N ASP A 96 -6.26 16.49 6.59
CA ASP A 96 -5.67 15.21 6.98
C ASP A 96 -6.16 13.98 6.17
N HIS A 97 -6.83 14.19 5.03
CA HIS A 97 -7.15 13.09 4.12
C HIS A 97 -5.87 12.56 3.46
N ILE A 98 -5.78 11.25 3.32
CA ILE A 98 -4.72 10.54 2.59
C ILE A 98 -5.21 10.33 1.15
N PHE A 99 -4.55 10.94 0.19
CA PHE A 99 -4.80 10.73 -1.24
C PHE A 99 -3.85 9.66 -1.77
N ILE A 100 -4.41 8.57 -2.31
CA ILE A 100 -3.67 7.43 -2.85
C ILE A 100 -3.97 7.33 -4.35
N PHE A 101 -2.93 7.27 -5.17
CA PHE A 101 -3.01 7.29 -6.64
C PHE A 101 -2.68 5.91 -7.19
N MET A 102 -3.48 5.45 -8.15
CA MET A 102 -3.33 4.15 -8.81
C MET A 102 -3.86 4.26 -10.25
N GLY A 103 -2.97 4.18 -11.24
CA GLY A 103 -3.30 4.35 -12.65
C GLY A 103 -3.85 5.75 -12.97
N ASP A 104 -5.10 5.79 -13.45
CA ASP A 104 -5.86 7.01 -13.69
C ASP A 104 -6.76 7.42 -12.52
N LYS A 105 -6.74 6.66 -11.42
CA LYS A 105 -7.57 6.87 -10.23
C LYS A 105 -6.83 7.53 -9.09
N VAL A 106 -7.61 8.27 -8.30
CA VAL A 106 -7.27 8.68 -6.95
C VAL A 106 -8.34 8.19 -5.98
N PHE A 107 -7.90 7.70 -4.84
CA PHE A 107 -8.68 7.36 -3.66
C PHE A 107 -8.42 8.42 -2.58
N SER A 108 -9.39 8.65 -1.70
CA SER A 108 -9.24 9.54 -0.54
C SER A 108 -9.66 8.77 0.69
N TYR A 109 -8.78 8.66 1.68
CA TYR A 109 -9.07 8.02 2.96
C TYR A 109 -9.02 9.04 4.09
N TYR A 110 -9.90 8.91 5.07
CA TYR A 110 -9.84 9.64 6.33
C TYR A 110 -10.13 8.68 7.48
N ASN A 111 -9.28 8.67 8.51
CA ASN A 111 -9.40 7.74 9.65
C ASN A 111 -9.60 6.28 9.20
N HIS A 112 -8.74 5.83 8.28
CA HIS A 112 -8.74 4.50 7.64
C HIS A 112 -10.04 4.09 6.90
N SER A 113 -10.93 5.04 6.58
CA SER A 113 -12.18 4.79 5.83
C SER A 113 -12.12 5.43 4.44
N LEU A 114 -12.57 4.74 3.40
CA LEU A 114 -12.66 5.28 2.04
C LEU A 114 -13.77 6.33 1.96
N GLU A 115 -13.44 7.53 1.48
CA GLU A 115 -14.38 8.64 1.41
C GLU A 115 -15.47 8.41 0.35
N LYS A 116 -16.69 8.84 0.67
CA LYS A 116 -17.87 8.53 -0.15
C LYS A 116 -17.73 9.08 -1.58
N GLY A 117 -17.82 8.18 -2.55
CA GLY A 117 -17.75 8.49 -3.98
C GLY A 117 -16.33 8.55 -4.53
N TYR A 118 -15.34 8.03 -3.80
CA TYR A 118 -14.07 7.58 -4.35
C TYR A 118 -14.12 6.06 -4.67
N PRO A 119 -13.22 5.53 -5.51
CA PRO A 119 -12.20 6.25 -6.29
C PRO A 119 -12.80 7.18 -7.36
N LYS A 120 -12.02 8.18 -7.76
CA LYS A 120 -12.35 9.15 -8.82
C LYS A 120 -11.24 9.22 -9.84
N GLU A 121 -11.52 9.80 -11.00
CA GLU A 121 -10.48 10.17 -11.97
C GLU A 121 -9.53 11.22 -11.37
N ILE A 122 -8.21 11.07 -11.56
CA ILE A 122 -7.22 12.07 -11.10
C ILE A 122 -7.59 13.47 -11.59
N ARG A 123 -7.92 13.60 -12.88
CA ARG A 123 -8.31 14.87 -13.53
C ARG A 123 -9.59 15.52 -12.99
N GLU A 124 -10.45 14.80 -12.27
CA GLU A 124 -11.66 15.37 -11.66
C GLU A 124 -11.36 16.02 -10.30
N VAL A 125 -10.35 15.54 -9.59
CA VAL A 125 -9.94 16.04 -8.26
C VAL A 125 -8.76 16.99 -8.37
N PHE A 126 -7.81 16.69 -9.25
CA PHE A 126 -6.58 17.44 -9.52
C PHE A 126 -6.48 17.77 -11.03
N PRO A 127 -7.22 18.79 -11.52
CA PRO A 127 -7.21 19.15 -12.94
C PRO A 127 -5.81 19.50 -13.47
N GLY A 128 -5.41 18.86 -14.57
CA GLY A 128 -4.11 19.05 -15.21
C GLY A 128 -3.00 18.11 -14.74
N ILE A 129 -3.22 17.32 -13.69
CA ILE A 129 -2.27 16.28 -13.24
C ILE A 129 -2.43 15.01 -14.10
N PRO A 130 -1.32 14.41 -14.59
CA PRO A 130 -1.36 13.19 -15.40
C PRO A 130 -1.61 11.92 -14.55
N SER A 131 -1.90 10.81 -15.23
CA SER A 131 -1.97 9.46 -14.64
C SER A 131 -0.59 8.79 -14.50
N HIS A 132 -0.53 7.71 -13.73
CA HIS A 132 0.67 6.92 -13.47
C HIS A 132 1.78 7.77 -12.83
N LEU A 133 1.49 8.45 -11.72
CA LEU A 133 2.47 9.31 -11.04
C LEU A 133 3.62 8.46 -10.47
N ASP A 134 4.75 9.11 -10.17
CA ASP A 134 5.91 8.44 -9.57
C ASP A 134 6.11 8.83 -8.10
N ALA A 135 5.55 9.97 -7.68
CA ALA A 135 5.41 10.38 -6.28
C ALA A 135 4.46 11.58 -6.16
N ALA A 136 4.00 11.84 -4.93
CA ALA A 136 3.30 13.07 -4.54
C ALA A 136 3.75 13.47 -3.13
N VAL A 137 3.78 14.77 -2.83
CA VAL A 137 4.09 15.26 -1.47
C VAL A 137 3.36 16.56 -1.18
N GLU A 138 2.88 16.72 0.06
CA GLU A 138 2.39 18.02 0.55
C GLU A 138 3.54 19.00 0.73
N CYS A 139 3.33 20.27 0.36
CA CYS A 139 4.26 21.35 0.61
C CYS A 139 3.50 22.53 1.25
N PRO A 140 3.49 22.62 2.60
CA PRO A 140 2.76 23.67 3.30
C PRO A 140 3.39 25.04 3.06
N LYS A 141 2.62 26.11 3.29
CA LYS A 141 3.05 27.50 3.11
C LYS A 141 4.22 27.95 4.00
N SER A 142 4.60 27.15 5.00
CA SER A 142 5.84 27.34 5.76
C SER A 142 7.10 26.97 4.97
N GLU A 143 6.96 26.20 3.88
CA GLU A 143 8.04 25.64 3.06
C GLU A 143 7.91 26.01 1.57
N CYS A 144 6.68 26.06 1.05
CA CYS A 144 6.34 26.57 -0.30
C CYS A 144 5.74 27.99 -0.24
N SER A 145 5.54 28.62 -1.41
CA SER A 145 4.93 29.97 -1.48
C SER A 145 3.48 30.01 -0.98
N ASP A 146 2.76 28.91 -1.19
CA ASP A 146 1.38 28.67 -0.81
C ASP A 146 1.21 27.17 -0.49
N ASP A 147 0.16 26.81 0.24
CA ASP A 147 -0.17 25.41 0.55
C ASP A 147 -0.45 24.64 -0.75
N SER A 148 0.46 23.72 -1.07
CA SER A 148 0.60 23.11 -2.39
C SER A 148 0.79 21.61 -2.29
N VAL A 149 0.58 20.91 -3.42
CA VAL A 149 0.98 19.51 -3.59
C VAL A 149 1.91 19.43 -4.77
N ILE A 150 3.07 18.82 -4.58
CA ILE A 150 4.07 18.61 -5.64
C ILE A 150 3.92 17.18 -6.15
N PHE A 151 3.61 17.05 -7.44
CA PHE A 151 3.48 15.77 -8.13
C PHE A 151 4.70 15.50 -8.99
N PHE A 152 5.23 14.28 -8.90
CA PHE A 152 6.37 13.83 -9.68
C PHE A 152 5.88 12.90 -10.78
N LYS A 153 6.37 13.13 -12.00
CA LYS A 153 6.12 12.31 -13.18
C LYS A 153 7.41 12.19 -13.97
N VAL A 154 7.99 11.00 -14.01
CA VAL A 154 9.13 10.68 -14.86
C VAL A 154 8.63 10.50 -16.28
N TYR A 155 9.29 11.17 -17.22
CA TYR A 155 9.08 10.96 -18.64
C TYR A 155 10.25 10.15 -19.18
N GLU A 156 10.05 8.85 -19.43
CA GLU A 156 10.97 8.08 -20.24
C GLU A 156 11.00 8.64 -21.67
N MET A 157 12.04 9.42 -21.96
CA MET A 157 12.36 9.84 -23.32
C MET A 157 12.93 8.63 -24.07
N LYS A 158 12.11 8.06 -24.96
CA LYS A 158 12.48 6.96 -25.87
C LYS A 158 13.38 7.43 -27.01
#